data_AF-A0A7C3ADU2-F1
#
_entry.id   AF-A0A7C3ADU2-F1
#
_cell.length_a   1.000
_cell.length_b   1.000
_cell.length_c   1.000
_cell.angle_alpha   90.00
_cell.angle_beta   90.00
_cell.angle_gamma   90.00
#
_symmetry.space_group_name_H-M   'P 1'
#
loop_
_entity.id
_entity.type
_entity.pdbx_description
1 polymer ?
#
loop_
_entity_poly.entity_id
_entity_poly.type
_entity_poly.pdbx_seq_one_letter_code
_entity_poly.pdbx_strand_id
1 'polypeptide(L)'
;MSMQALNKLVARSIIDPGVVQAFSAGRIEDVITELDFSTELCDRLSHLEAESWAEYAILAYRYVKAAEEREVRIQLPSPLEGLLPDEKRAEDEQAA
;
A
#
# COMPACT_ATOMS: atom_id res chain seq x y z
N MET A 1 -0.43 -5.00 2.77
CA MET A 1 0.53 -4.97 3.90
C MET A 1 1.70 -4.03 3.61
N SER A 2 1.47 -2.92 2.89
CA SER A 2 2.56 -2.03 2.45
C SER A 2 2.83 -0.93 3.48
N MET A 3 1.83 -0.53 4.28
CA MET A 3 2.03 0.39 5.41
C MET A 3 2.90 -0.19 6.53
N GLN A 4 2.82 -1.49 6.77
CA GLN A 4 3.66 -2.15 7.78
C GLN A 4 5.14 -2.15 7.34
N ALA A 5 5.43 -2.43 6.06
CA ALA A 5 6.77 -2.37 5.51
C ALA A 5 7.36 -0.95 5.61
N LEU A 6 6.56 0.08 5.32
CA LEU A 6 6.96 1.47 5.50
C LEU A 6 7.27 1.81 6.96
N ASN A 7 6.44 1.38 7.90
CA ASN A 7 6.70 1.59 9.33
C ASN A 7 8.01 0.90 9.77
N LYS A 8 8.29 -0.31 9.27
CA LYS A 8 9.57 -1.00 9.52
C LYS A 8 10.75 -0.19 8.97
N LEU A 9 10.64 0.35 7.75
CA LEU A 9 11.70 1.18 7.14
C LEU A 9 12.02 2.41 8.00
N VAL A 10 10.99 3.17 8.37
CA VAL A 10 11.15 4.40 9.16
C VAL A 10 11.67 4.07 10.55
N ALA A 11 11.13 3.03 11.22
CA ALA A 11 11.62 2.60 12.52
C ALA A 11 13.08 2.15 12.47
N ARG A 12 13.48 1.39 11.44
CA ARG A 12 14.87 0.97 11.25
C ARG A 12 15.78 2.18 11.08
N SER A 13 15.36 3.23 10.36
CA SER A 13 16.17 4.45 10.19
C SER A 13 16.46 5.22 11.49
N ILE A 14 15.67 5.00 12.55
CA ILE A 14 15.91 5.61 13.88
C ILE A 14 17.04 4.87 14.62
N ILE A 15 17.19 3.57 14.39
CA ILE A 15 18.11 2.69 15.13
C ILE A 15 19.39 2.44 14.33
N ASP A 16 19.27 2.31 13.01
CA ASP A 16 20.32 1.96 12.07
C ASP A 16 20.61 3.15 11.13
N PRO A 17 21.68 3.91 11.38
CA PRO A 17 22.10 5.01 10.51
C PRO A 17 22.42 4.54 9.08
N GLY A 18 22.69 3.25 8.88
CA GLY A 18 22.95 2.64 7.58
C GLY A 18 21.81 2.86 6.59
N VAL A 19 20.57 2.96 7.06
CA VAL A 19 19.41 3.26 6.20
C VAL A 19 19.52 4.66 5.59
N VAL A 20 19.83 5.67 6.42
CA VAL A 20 19.97 7.06 5.96
C VAL A 20 21.21 7.22 5.08
N GLN A 21 22.28 6.48 5.39
CA GLN A 21 23.49 6.45 4.56
C GLN A 21 23.24 5.79 3.20
N ALA A 22 22.47 4.69 3.16
CA ALA A 22 22.06 4.04 1.92
C ALA A 22 21.22 4.98 1.06
N PHE A 23 20.25 5.70 1.66
CA PHE A 23 19.52 6.77 0.98
C PHE A 23 20.46 7.83 0.39
N SER A 24 21.35 8.39 1.21
CA SER A 24 22.28 9.46 0.78
C SER A 24 23.26 9.00 -0.31
N ALA A 25 23.54 7.70 -0.39
CA ALA A 25 24.39 7.08 -1.39
C ALA A 25 23.64 6.61 -2.65
N GLY A 26 22.33 6.84 -2.75
CA GLY A 26 21.51 6.36 -3.87
C GLY A 26 21.32 4.84 -3.90
N ARG A 27 21.49 4.16 -2.77
CA ARG A 27 21.38 2.70 -2.59
C ARG A 27 20.19 2.31 -1.72
N ILE A 28 19.14 3.13 -1.69
CA ILE A 28 17.97 2.86 -0.86
C ILE A 28 17.23 1.58 -1.30
N GLU A 29 17.35 1.21 -2.58
CA GLU A 29 16.82 -0.04 -3.14
C GLU A 29 17.30 -1.28 -2.37
N ASP A 30 18.58 -1.32 -1.96
CA ASP A 30 19.14 -2.43 -1.18
C ASP A 30 18.36 -2.63 0.13
N VAL A 31 17.90 -1.53 0.76
CA VAL A 31 17.13 -1.57 2.01
C VAL A 31 15.65 -1.88 1.75
N ILE A 32 15.09 -1.35 0.67
CA ILE A 32 13.67 -1.53 0.32
C ILE A 32 13.40 -2.98 -0.08
N THR A 33 14.31 -3.62 -0.82
CA THR A 33 14.16 -5.01 -1.29
C THR A 33 14.21 -6.04 -0.17
N GLU A 34 14.79 -5.69 0.98
CA GLU A 34 14.72 -6.49 2.22
C GLU A 34 13.36 -6.41 2.92
N LEU A 35 12.48 -5.50 2.50
CA LEU A 35 11.17 -5.26 3.11
C LEU A 35 10.04 -5.83 2.24
N ASP A 36 8.93 -6.15 2.90
CA ASP A 36 7.76 -6.81 2.30
C ASP A 36 6.91 -5.87 1.41
N PHE A 37 7.53 -5.03 0.58
CA PHE A 37 6.83 -4.22 -0.43
C PHE A 37 6.48 -5.05 -1.67
N SER A 38 5.42 -4.65 -2.38
CA SER A 38 5.14 -5.22 -3.70
C SER A 38 6.19 -4.74 -4.70
N THR A 39 6.41 -5.49 -5.78
CA THR A 39 7.37 -5.13 -6.84
C THR A 39 7.12 -3.74 -7.41
N GLU A 40 5.85 -3.34 -7.60
CA GLU A 40 5.49 -1.99 -8.05
C GLU A 40 5.90 -0.92 -7.04
N LEU A 41 5.67 -1.17 -5.74
CA LEU A 41 6.06 -0.23 -4.69
C LEU A 41 7.58 -0.16 -4.53
N CYS A 42 8.31 -1.28 -4.64
CA CYS A 42 9.77 -1.25 -4.66
C CYS A 42 10.30 -0.34 -5.77
N ASP A 43 9.82 -0.54 -7.01
CA ASP A 43 10.24 0.27 -8.15
C ASP A 43 9.95 1.76 -7.93
N ARG A 44 8.74 2.11 -7.50
CA ARG A 44 8.39 3.50 -7.20
C ARG A 44 9.24 4.11 -6.08
N LEU A 45 9.44 3.37 -4.99
CA LEU A 45 10.14 3.87 -3.81
C LEU A 45 11.66 3.99 -4.04
N SER A 46 12.24 3.18 -4.91
CA SER A 46 13.65 3.27 -5.31
C SER A 46 13.94 4.48 -6.20
N HIS A 47 12.97 4.92 -7.00
CA HIS A 47 13.09 6.07 -7.90
C HIS A 47 12.51 7.37 -7.33
N LEU A 48 12.22 7.42 -6.03
CA LEU A 48 11.75 8.63 -5.36
C LEU A 48 12.87 9.67 -5.27
N GLU A 49 12.69 10.79 -5.96
CA GLU A 49 13.54 11.97 -5.81
C GLU A 49 13.17 12.72 -4.52
N ALA A 50 14.15 12.89 -3.64
CA ALA A 50 14.03 13.66 -2.40
C ALA A 50 15.40 14.21 -2.02
N GLU A 51 15.44 15.43 -1.50
CA GLU A 51 16.68 16.10 -1.07
C GLU A 51 17.11 15.67 0.33
N SER A 52 16.19 15.06 1.11
CA SER A 52 16.44 14.62 2.47
C SER A 52 15.67 13.35 2.82
N TRP A 53 16.16 12.64 3.83
CA TRP A 53 15.47 11.46 4.37
C TRP A 53 14.06 11.77 4.88
N ALA A 54 13.87 12.93 5.50
CA ALA A 54 12.58 13.34 6.02
C ALA A 54 11.55 13.55 4.89
N GLU A 55 11.98 14.20 3.82
CA GLU A 55 11.16 14.37 2.62
C GLU A 55 10.84 13.02 1.97
N TYR A 56 11.86 12.16 1.82
CA TYR A 56 11.69 10.81 1.30
C TYR A 56 10.63 10.03 2.08
N ALA A 57 10.70 10.04 3.42
CA ALA A 57 9.75 9.33 4.28
C ALA A 57 8.30 9.84 4.10
N ILE A 58 8.11 11.15 3.93
CA ILE A 58 6.80 11.76 3.67
C ILE A 58 6.27 11.35 2.29
N LEU A 59 7.12 11.38 1.26
CA LEU A 59 6.73 10.97 -0.09
C LEU A 59 6.39 9.48 -0.15
N ALA A 60 7.23 8.64 0.45
CA ALA A 60 7.01 7.21 0.57
C ALA A 60 5.66 6.90 1.24
N TYR A 61 5.34 7.59 2.35
CA TYR A 61 4.02 7.49 3.00
C TYR A 61 2.87 7.79 2.05
N ARG A 62 2.95 8.88 1.28
CA ARG A 62 1.88 9.26 0.34
C ARG A 62 1.67 8.20 -0.74
N TYR A 63 2.76 7.66 -1.30
CA TYR A 63 2.69 6.62 -2.32
C TYR A 63 2.12 5.31 -1.78
N VAL A 64 2.63 4.84 -0.64
CA VAL A 64 2.18 3.60 -0.01
C VAL A 64 0.70 3.70 0.37
N LYS A 65 0.28 4.81 0.98
CA LYS A 65 -1.12 5.04 1.35
C LYS A 65 -2.05 5.06 0.14
N ALA A 66 -1.65 5.77 -0.93
CA ALA A 66 -2.43 5.81 -2.16
C ALA A 66 -2.54 4.44 -2.84
N ALA A 67 -1.53 3.59 -2.71
CA ALA A 67 -1.56 2.21 -3.22
C ALA A 67 -2.54 1.33 -2.42
N GLU A 68 -2.55 1.42 -1.09
CA GLU A 68 -3.52 0.68 -0.26
C GLU A 68 -4.97 1.11 -0.54
N GLU A 69 -5.23 2.42 -0.69
CA GLU A 69 -6.58 2.92 -1.02
C GLU A 69 -7.10 2.39 -2.37
N ARG A 70 -6.22 2.13 -3.33
CA ARG A 70 -6.60 1.56 -4.65
C ARG A 70 -7.02 0.10 -4.56
N GLU A 71 -6.40 -0.69 -3.68
CA GLU A 71 -6.79 -2.10 -3.46
C GLU A 71 -8.19 -2.19 -2.84
N VAL A 72 -8.62 -1.17 -2.09
CA VAL A 72 -9.94 -1.12 -1.41
C VAL A 72 -11.07 -0.65 -2.34
N ARG A 73 -10.89 -0.64 -3.67
CA ARG A 73 -11.95 -0.21 -4.61
C ARG A 73 -13.18 -1.14 -4.58
N ILE A 74 -14.11 -0.78 -3.71
CA ILE A 74 -15.57 -0.93 -3.72
C ILE A 74 -16.07 -2.15 -4.51
N GLN A 75 -16.46 -3.21 -3.79
CA GLN A 75 -17.40 -4.19 -4.33
C GLN A 75 -18.75 -3.47 -4.53
N LEU A 76 -18.98 -2.95 -5.73
CA LEU A 76 -20.31 -2.49 -6.10
C LEU A 76 -21.23 -3.72 -6.14
N PRO A 77 -22.36 -3.70 -5.43
CA PRO A 77 -23.38 -4.73 -5.61
C PRO A 77 -23.71 -4.85 -7.10
N SER A 78 -23.94 -6.08 -7.55
CA SER A 78 -24.24 -6.35 -8.95
C SER A 78 -25.43 -5.48 -9.39
N PRO A 79 -25.38 -4.79 -10.54
CA PRO A 79 -26.51 -4.01 -11.04
C PRO A 79 -27.83 -4.80 -11.15
N LEU A 80 -27.73 -6.13 -11.17
CA LEU A 80 -28.88 -7.05 -11.16
C LEU A 80 -29.66 -7.01 -9.84
N GLU A 81 -29.03 -6.66 -8.71
CA GLU A 81 -29.69 -6.58 -7.40
C GLU A 81 -30.77 -5.48 -7.34
N GLY A 82 -30.68 -4.45 -8.18
CA GLY A 82 -31.70 -3.40 -8.29
C GLY A 82 -32.75 -3.64 -9.37
N LEU A 83 -32.61 -4.70 -10.18
CA LEU A 83 -33.47 -5.00 -11.33
C LEU A 83 -34.42 -6.17 -11.11
N LEU A 84 -34.23 -6.94 -10.03
CA LEU A 84 -35.13 -8.03 -9.67
C LEU A 84 -36.33 -7.44 -8.90
N PRO A 85 -37.57 -7.60 -9.39
CA PRO A 85 -38.75 -7.27 -8.61
C PRO A 85 -38.77 -8.12 -7.32
N ASP A 86 -39.22 -7.52 -6.21
CA ASP A 86 -39.23 -8.10 -4.84
C ASP A 86 -39.92 -9.48 -4.73
N GLU A 87 -40.60 -9.95 -5.77
CA GLU A 87 -41.32 -11.22 -5.80
C GLU A 87 -40.41 -12.46 -5.73
N LYS A 88 -39.10 -12.36 -6.04
CA LYS A 88 -38.17 -13.51 -5.94
C LYS A 88 -37.47 -13.68 -4.59
N ARG A 89 -37.59 -12.73 -3.66
CA ARG A 89 -36.97 -12.86 -2.32
C ARG A 89 -37.71 -13.83 -1.39
N ALA A 90 -38.97 -14.13 -1.69
CA ALA A 90 -39.81 -15.00 -0.85
C ALA A 90 -39.55 -16.51 -1.04
N GLU A 91 -38.89 -16.92 -2.14
CA GLU A 91 -38.72 -18.35 -2.45
C GLU A 91 -37.50 -18.96 -1.74
N ASP A 92 -36.44 -18.19 -1.48
CA ASP A 92 -35.23 -18.68 -0.81
C ASP A 92 -35.33 -18.67 0.73
N GLU A 93 -36.27 -17.92 1.32
CA GLU A 93 -36.47 -17.87 2.78
C GLU A 93 -37.36 -19.01 3.31
N GLN A 94 -37.92 -19.85 2.44
CA GLN A 94 -38.79 -20.99 2.81
C GLN A 94 -38.15 -22.37 2.59
N ALA A 95 -36.88 -22.44 2.20
CA ALA A 95 -36.16 -23.69 1.99
C ALA A 95 -35.02 -23.94 3.00
N ALA A 96 -35.25 -23.59 4.28
CA ALA A 96 -34.43 -23.98 5.43
C ALA A 96 -35.26 -24.74 6.47
#